data_AF-A0A668AQZ3-F1
#
_entry.id   AF-A0A668AQZ3-F1
#
_cell.length_a   1.000
_cell.length_b   1.000
_cell.length_c   1.000
_cell.angle_alpha   90.00
_cell.angle_beta   90.00
_cell.angle_gamma   90.00
#
_symmetry.space_group_name_H-M   'P 1'
#
loop_
_entity.id
_entity.type
_entity.pdbx_description
1 polymer ?
#
loop_
_entity_poly.entity_id
_entity_poly.type
_entity_poly.pdbx_seq_one_letter_code
_entity_poly.pdbx_strand_id
1 'polypeptide(L)'
;MIPIEWVCRRVATGSFLKRNPGVKEGYRFSPLKMEMFFKDDANNDPQWSEEQLLEAKFSLAGLSIGQCEVDIMNRSTVAIFEILEKAWATQNCTLVDMKIEFGVNVTTKEVVLADVIDNDSWRLWPAGDRSQQKDKQVYRDLKEVTPEAMQMVKRNFEWVSERVKLLLEPQASGRVVVLMGSTSDMAHCEKIKKACASYGIPCTLRVTSAHKGPDETLRIKAGYEGDGVPTVFVAVAGRSNGLGPVMSGNTAYPVINCPPLTPDWGAQDVWSSLRMPSGLGCSTVLSPEAAAQFAAQIFGLSDHLVWCKLRASMLNTWVSLKLADKKLQACSL
;
A
#
# COMPACT_ATOMS: atom_id res chain seq x y z
N MET A 1 -11.92 -4.93 -23.11
CA MET A 1 -12.33 -4.96 -21.69
C MET A 1 -12.80 -6.35 -21.35
N ILE A 2 -12.42 -6.88 -20.19
CA ILE A 2 -12.98 -8.13 -19.67
C ILE A 2 -14.39 -7.79 -19.14
N PRO A 3 -15.47 -8.47 -19.58
CA PRO A 3 -16.85 -8.05 -19.31
C PRO A 3 -17.33 -8.46 -17.90
N ILE A 4 -16.52 -8.15 -16.89
CA ILE A 4 -16.79 -8.46 -15.48
C ILE A 4 -16.61 -7.19 -14.65
N GLU A 5 -17.64 -6.88 -13.87
CA GLU A 5 -17.57 -5.89 -12.82
C GLU A 5 -17.07 -6.54 -11.53
N TRP A 6 -15.93 -6.07 -11.03
CA TRP A 6 -15.31 -6.56 -9.82
C TRP A 6 -15.71 -5.66 -8.66
N VAL A 7 -16.53 -6.18 -7.76
CA VAL A 7 -17.04 -5.42 -6.62
C VAL A 7 -16.34 -5.86 -5.33
N CYS A 8 -15.85 -4.87 -4.58
CA CYS A 8 -15.23 -5.07 -3.27
C CYS A 8 -16.00 -4.31 -2.20
N ARG A 9 -16.23 -4.92 -1.03
CA ARG A 9 -17.02 -4.32 0.06
C ARG A 9 -16.31 -4.38 1.40
N ARG A 10 -16.28 -3.24 2.10
CA ARG A 10 -16.00 -3.16 3.53
C ARG A 10 -17.26 -3.21 4.37
N VAL A 11 -18.34 -2.59 3.90
CA VAL A 11 -19.60 -2.49 4.64
C VAL A 11 -20.75 -3.08 3.81
N ALA A 12 -21.59 -3.90 4.43
CA ALA A 12 -22.78 -4.46 3.80
C ALA A 12 -23.84 -3.37 3.62
N THR A 13 -24.19 -3.09 2.36
CA THR A 13 -25.31 -2.24 1.95
C THR A 13 -25.76 -2.63 0.53
N GLY A 14 -26.74 -1.92 -0.03
CA GLY A 14 -27.14 -2.04 -1.43
C GLY A 14 -27.57 -3.46 -1.82
N SER A 15 -27.08 -3.93 -2.98
CA SER A 15 -27.49 -5.22 -3.55
C SER A 15 -27.06 -6.43 -2.72
N PHE A 16 -26.03 -6.29 -1.88
CA PHE A 16 -25.61 -7.35 -0.97
C PHE A 16 -26.74 -7.70 0.02
N LEU A 17 -27.41 -6.72 0.61
CA LEU A 17 -28.49 -6.94 1.57
C LEU A 17 -29.72 -7.59 0.92
N LYS A 18 -30.02 -7.22 -0.34
CA LYS A 18 -31.11 -7.83 -1.11
C LYS A 18 -30.86 -9.33 -1.36
N ARG A 19 -29.62 -9.70 -1.69
CA ARG A 19 -29.23 -11.10 -1.93
C ARG A 19 -29.07 -11.91 -0.63
N ASN A 20 -28.86 -11.25 0.51
CA ASN A 20 -28.57 -11.89 1.80
C ASN A 20 -29.56 -11.41 2.88
N PRO A 21 -30.84 -11.81 2.79
CA PRO A 21 -31.84 -11.42 3.79
C PRO A 21 -31.41 -11.89 5.20
N GLY A 22 -31.53 -10.99 6.18
CA GLY A 22 -31.10 -11.22 7.57
C GLY A 22 -29.78 -10.53 7.93
N VAL A 23 -28.94 -10.18 6.95
CA VAL A 23 -27.79 -9.30 7.18
C VAL A 23 -28.27 -7.87 7.40
N LYS A 24 -27.76 -7.21 8.43
CA LYS A 24 -28.08 -5.80 8.71
C LYS A 24 -27.10 -4.87 7.98
N GLU A 25 -27.61 -3.71 7.56
CA GLU A 25 -26.76 -2.65 7.04
C GLU A 25 -25.71 -2.24 8.08
N GLY A 26 -24.50 -1.94 7.62
CA GLY A 26 -23.39 -1.59 8.51
C GLY A 26 -22.53 -2.78 8.94
N TYR A 27 -22.94 -4.03 8.65
CA TYR A 27 -22.09 -5.21 8.87
C TYR A 27 -20.75 -5.03 8.16
N ARG A 28 -19.64 -5.24 8.88
CA ARG A 28 -18.29 -5.02 8.36
C ARG A 28 -17.64 -6.33 7.92
N PHE A 29 -17.06 -6.34 6.72
CA PHE A 29 -16.27 -7.44 6.20
C PHE A 29 -14.79 -7.27 6.58
N SER A 30 -14.23 -8.27 7.24
CA SER A 30 -12.79 -8.38 7.53
C SER A 30 -12.37 -9.86 7.43
N PRO A 31 -11.70 -10.30 6.35
CA PRO A 31 -11.23 -9.52 5.21
C PRO A 31 -12.37 -8.99 4.31
N LEU A 32 -12.03 -8.15 3.34
CA LEU A 32 -12.98 -7.56 2.39
C LEU A 32 -13.77 -8.62 1.62
N LYS A 33 -15.04 -8.33 1.31
CA LYS A 33 -15.88 -9.21 0.49
C LYS A 33 -15.69 -8.88 -0.99
N MET A 34 -15.33 -9.89 -1.76
CA MET A 34 -15.21 -9.84 -3.22
C MET A 34 -16.42 -10.50 -3.89
N GLU A 35 -16.90 -9.88 -4.96
CA GLU A 35 -18.00 -10.37 -5.81
C GLU A 35 -17.72 -10.02 -7.29
N MET A 36 -18.23 -10.82 -8.22
CA MET A 36 -18.15 -10.60 -9.67
C MET A 36 -19.55 -10.51 -10.26
N PHE A 37 -19.75 -9.60 -11.20
CA PHE A 37 -21.00 -9.45 -11.96
C PHE A 37 -20.67 -9.42 -13.45
N PHE A 38 -21.35 -10.22 -14.25
CA PHE A 38 -21.17 -10.21 -15.69
C PHE A 38 -21.88 -9.02 -16.29
N LYS A 39 -21.21 -8.25 -17.16
CA LYS A 39 -21.81 -7.09 -17.81
C LYS A 39 -22.86 -7.53 -18.82
N ASP A 40 -24.11 -7.32 -18.47
CA ASP A 40 -25.28 -7.63 -19.27
C ASP A 40 -26.46 -6.77 -18.82
N ASP A 41 -26.58 -5.59 -19.45
CA ASP A 41 -27.65 -4.63 -19.17
C ASP A 41 -29.05 -5.23 -19.33
N ALA A 42 -29.22 -6.20 -20.24
CA ALA A 42 -30.51 -6.84 -20.48
C ALA A 42 -30.96 -7.71 -19.28
N ASN A 43 -29.99 -8.23 -18.51
CA ASN A 43 -30.23 -9.10 -17.36
C ASN A 43 -29.84 -8.46 -16.02
N ASN A 44 -29.63 -7.14 -15.98
CA ASN A 44 -29.26 -6.37 -14.80
C ASN A 44 -27.96 -6.88 -14.12
N ASP A 45 -26.95 -7.17 -14.93
CA ASP A 45 -25.61 -7.60 -14.50
C ASP A 45 -25.63 -8.76 -13.48
N PRO A 46 -25.93 -10.00 -13.92
CA PRO A 46 -26.08 -11.13 -13.01
C PRO A 46 -24.75 -11.42 -12.27
N GLN A 47 -24.86 -11.76 -10.99
CA GLN A 47 -23.71 -12.20 -10.21
C GLN A 47 -23.13 -13.49 -10.80
N TRP A 48 -21.81 -13.53 -11.00
CA TRP A 48 -21.09 -14.71 -11.45
C TRP A 48 -20.21 -15.27 -10.33
N SER A 49 -20.17 -16.60 -10.28
CA SER A 49 -19.16 -17.37 -9.56
C SER A 49 -17.84 -17.41 -10.34
N GLU A 50 -16.79 -17.85 -9.66
CA GLU A 50 -15.48 -18.01 -10.27
C GLU A 50 -15.50 -19.08 -11.36
N GLU A 51 -16.19 -20.18 -11.11
CA GLU A 51 -16.37 -21.29 -12.03
C GLU A 51 -17.07 -20.85 -13.32
N GLN A 52 -18.10 -19.99 -13.21
CA GLN A 52 -18.76 -19.42 -14.39
C GLN A 52 -17.81 -18.57 -15.24
N LEU A 53 -16.95 -17.76 -14.61
CA LEU A 53 -15.96 -16.95 -15.32
C LEU A 53 -14.90 -17.84 -16.02
N LEU A 54 -14.46 -18.91 -15.37
CA LEU A 54 -13.49 -19.85 -15.94
C LEU A 54 -14.09 -20.63 -17.13
N GLU A 55 -15.33 -21.10 -17.00
CA GLU A 55 -16.01 -21.85 -18.07
C GLU A 55 -16.43 -20.97 -19.25
N ALA A 56 -16.56 -19.65 -19.05
CA ALA A 56 -16.78 -18.71 -20.15
C ALA A 56 -15.59 -18.67 -21.13
N LYS A 57 -14.40 -19.14 -20.73
CA LYS A 57 -13.21 -19.31 -21.58
C LYS A 57 -12.88 -18.05 -22.39
N PHE A 58 -13.01 -16.88 -21.76
CA PHE A 58 -12.72 -15.62 -22.43
C PHE A 58 -11.28 -15.59 -22.93
N SER A 59 -11.09 -15.06 -24.14
CA SER A 59 -9.78 -14.78 -24.71
C SER A 59 -9.79 -13.36 -25.25
N LEU A 60 -8.91 -12.51 -24.72
CA LEU A 60 -8.81 -11.10 -25.07
C LEU A 60 -7.37 -10.76 -25.44
N ALA A 61 -7.19 -10.13 -26.60
CA ALA A 61 -5.87 -9.75 -27.11
C ALA A 61 -4.85 -10.91 -27.16
N GLY A 62 -5.31 -12.17 -27.24
CA GLY A 62 -4.48 -13.37 -27.22
C GLY A 62 -4.18 -13.95 -25.83
N LEU A 63 -4.65 -13.32 -24.76
CA LEU A 63 -4.59 -13.86 -23.40
C LEU A 63 -5.89 -14.59 -23.07
N SER A 64 -5.79 -15.89 -22.77
CA SER A 64 -6.91 -16.65 -22.20
C SER A 64 -7.05 -16.35 -20.71
N ILE A 65 -8.26 -16.03 -20.27
CA ILE A 65 -8.59 -15.75 -18.87
C ILE A 65 -8.82 -17.08 -18.15
N GLY A 66 -7.76 -17.61 -17.53
CA GLY A 66 -7.82 -18.80 -16.69
C GLY A 66 -7.65 -18.48 -15.20
N GLN A 67 -7.45 -19.52 -14.39
CA GLN A 67 -7.32 -19.39 -12.93
C GLN A 67 -6.29 -18.33 -12.51
N CYS A 68 -5.13 -18.30 -13.17
CA CYS A 68 -4.08 -17.33 -12.86
C CYS A 68 -4.56 -15.88 -13.04
N GLU A 69 -5.22 -15.58 -14.16
CA GLU A 69 -5.74 -14.23 -14.46
C GLU A 69 -6.86 -13.83 -13.50
N VAL A 70 -7.74 -14.78 -13.17
CA VAL A 70 -8.84 -14.58 -12.22
C VAL A 70 -8.31 -14.30 -10.82
N ASP A 71 -7.34 -15.08 -10.33
CA ASP A 71 -6.68 -14.82 -9.05
C ASP A 71 -6.02 -13.43 -9.02
N ILE A 72 -5.36 -13.04 -10.13
CA ILE A 72 -4.71 -11.74 -10.27
C ILE A 72 -5.71 -10.61 -10.18
N MET A 73 -6.82 -10.67 -10.92
CA MET A 73 -7.87 -9.65 -10.88
C MET A 73 -8.48 -9.57 -9.48
N ASN A 74 -8.83 -10.71 -8.88
CA ASN A 74 -9.41 -10.76 -7.54
C ASN A 74 -8.50 -10.08 -6.49
N ARG A 75 -7.23 -10.48 -6.41
CA ARG A 75 -6.29 -9.91 -5.45
C ARG A 75 -5.93 -8.45 -5.76
N SER A 76 -5.95 -8.06 -7.03
CA SER A 76 -5.76 -6.67 -7.45
C SER A 76 -6.93 -5.80 -7.01
N THR A 77 -8.17 -6.26 -7.16
CA THR A 77 -9.36 -5.51 -6.70
C THR A 77 -9.30 -5.23 -5.20
N VAL A 78 -8.95 -6.23 -4.40
CA VAL A 78 -8.76 -6.06 -2.96
C VAL A 78 -7.68 -5.02 -2.66
N ALA A 79 -6.53 -5.10 -3.33
CA ALA A 79 -5.43 -4.16 -3.12
C ALA A 79 -5.79 -2.72 -3.49
N ILE A 80 -6.48 -2.53 -4.62
CA ILE A 80 -6.95 -1.22 -5.08
C ILE A 80 -7.96 -0.65 -4.08
N PHE A 81 -8.87 -1.49 -3.57
CA PHE A 81 -9.85 -1.06 -2.57
C PHE A 81 -9.15 -0.57 -1.31
N GLU A 82 -8.21 -1.34 -0.77
CA GLU A 82 -7.52 -0.97 0.48
C GLU A 82 -6.67 0.29 0.31
N ILE A 83 -6.06 0.50 -0.87
CA ILE A 83 -5.33 1.73 -1.23
C ILE A 83 -6.26 2.93 -1.21
N LEU A 84 -7.42 2.85 -1.88
CA LEU A 84 -8.39 3.94 -1.93
C LEU A 84 -9.05 4.17 -0.56
N GLU A 85 -9.33 3.11 0.20
CA GLU A 85 -9.88 3.18 1.56
C GLU A 85 -8.92 3.91 2.49
N LYS A 86 -7.62 3.54 2.47
CA LYS A 86 -6.59 4.19 3.29
C LYS A 86 -6.43 5.67 2.92
N ALA A 87 -6.49 5.99 1.63
CA ALA A 87 -6.34 7.35 1.15
C ALA A 87 -7.56 8.23 1.50
N TRP A 88 -8.79 7.74 1.33
CA TRP A 88 -10.01 8.46 1.73
C TRP A 88 -10.15 8.63 3.25
N ALA A 89 -9.59 7.73 4.05
CA ALA A 89 -9.59 7.87 5.50
C ALA A 89 -8.88 9.16 5.97
N THR A 90 -7.92 9.69 5.20
CA THR A 90 -7.25 10.98 5.50
C THR A 90 -8.21 12.17 5.43
N GLN A 91 -9.30 12.04 4.69
CA GLN A 91 -10.33 13.06 4.52
C GLN A 91 -11.55 12.81 5.42
N ASN A 92 -11.41 11.93 6.43
CA ASN A 92 -12.51 11.46 7.27
C ASN A 92 -13.67 10.88 6.44
N CYS A 93 -13.36 10.15 5.38
CA CYS A 93 -14.34 9.46 4.55
C CYS A 93 -14.21 7.94 4.71
N THR A 94 -15.34 7.26 4.83
CA THR A 94 -15.41 5.81 4.75
C THR A 94 -15.70 5.41 3.31
N LEU A 95 -14.75 4.72 2.66
CA LEU A 95 -15.01 3.99 1.42
C LEU A 95 -15.75 2.69 1.77
N VAL A 96 -16.98 2.57 1.28
CA VAL A 96 -17.92 1.52 1.72
C VAL A 96 -17.81 0.27 0.85
N ASP A 97 -17.91 0.48 -0.45
CA ASP A 97 -17.69 -0.50 -1.50
C ASP A 97 -17.26 0.23 -2.78
N MET A 98 -16.70 -0.53 -3.72
CA MET A 98 -16.35 -0.02 -5.05
C MET A 98 -16.52 -1.11 -6.11
N LYS A 99 -16.64 -0.67 -7.35
CA LYS A 99 -16.67 -1.46 -8.58
C LYS A 99 -15.53 -1.02 -9.49
N ILE A 100 -14.77 -1.97 -10.03
CA ILE A 100 -13.74 -1.71 -11.04
C ILE A 100 -13.83 -2.73 -12.18
N GLU A 101 -13.20 -2.41 -13.30
CA GLU A 101 -13.12 -3.27 -14.47
C GLU A 101 -11.66 -3.45 -14.90
N PHE A 102 -11.35 -4.58 -15.53
CA PHE A 102 -10.01 -4.87 -16.04
C PHE A 102 -10.01 -5.00 -17.56
N GLY A 103 -8.87 -4.68 -18.15
CA GLY A 103 -8.57 -4.91 -19.56
C GLY A 103 -7.33 -5.77 -19.72
N VAL A 104 -7.14 -6.29 -20.92
CA VAL A 104 -5.85 -6.86 -21.35
C VAL A 104 -5.18 -5.83 -22.23
N ASN A 105 -3.98 -5.40 -21.86
CA ASN A 105 -3.19 -4.49 -22.67
C ASN A 105 -2.84 -5.17 -24.01
N VAL A 106 -3.19 -4.53 -25.13
CA VAL A 106 -3.02 -5.13 -26.47
C VAL A 106 -1.56 -5.33 -26.86
N THR A 107 -0.63 -4.60 -26.24
CA THR A 107 0.81 -4.65 -26.51
C THR A 107 1.52 -5.57 -25.52
N THR A 108 1.42 -5.29 -24.22
CA THR A 108 2.15 -6.04 -23.18
C THR A 108 1.48 -7.37 -22.83
N LYS A 109 0.21 -7.55 -23.21
CA LYS A 109 -0.64 -8.71 -22.86
C LYS A 109 -0.89 -8.86 -21.35
N GLU A 110 -0.60 -7.83 -20.57
CA GLU A 110 -0.85 -7.81 -19.13
C GLU A 110 -2.31 -7.48 -18.82
N VAL A 111 -2.84 -8.08 -17.76
CA VAL A 111 -4.10 -7.64 -17.16
C VAL A 111 -3.83 -6.33 -16.42
N VAL A 112 -4.62 -5.31 -16.73
CA VAL A 112 -4.49 -3.96 -16.15
C VAL A 112 -5.85 -3.46 -15.69
N LEU A 113 -5.86 -2.69 -14.59
CA LEU A 113 -7.02 -1.87 -14.23
C LEU A 113 -7.34 -0.95 -15.41
N ALA A 114 -8.60 -0.89 -15.82
CA ALA A 114 -9.05 -0.10 -16.95
C ALA A 114 -10.43 0.52 -16.64
N ASP A 115 -11.09 1.05 -17.67
CA ASP A 115 -12.28 1.90 -17.54
C ASP A 115 -11.98 3.14 -16.67
N VAL A 116 -12.90 3.55 -15.80
CA VAL A 116 -12.77 4.72 -14.95
C VAL A 116 -13.13 4.39 -13.50
N ILE A 117 -12.41 5.03 -12.57
CA ILE A 117 -12.82 5.10 -11.17
C ILE A 117 -13.25 6.54 -10.91
N ASP A 118 -14.56 6.76 -10.86
CA ASP A 118 -15.15 8.06 -10.59
C ASP A 118 -16.21 7.94 -9.47
N ASN A 119 -17.04 8.97 -9.32
CA ASN A 119 -18.02 9.05 -8.25
C ASN A 119 -19.25 8.12 -8.45
N ASP A 120 -19.28 7.38 -9.55
CA ASP A 120 -20.27 6.34 -9.86
C ASP A 120 -19.77 4.96 -9.45
N SER A 121 -18.44 4.80 -9.39
CA SER A 121 -17.72 3.56 -9.15
C SER A 121 -17.72 3.13 -7.66
N TRP A 122 -18.06 4.01 -6.72
CA TRP A 122 -18.00 3.71 -5.28
C TRP A 122 -19.20 4.17 -4.47
N ARG A 123 -19.23 3.78 -3.19
CA ARG A 123 -19.99 4.45 -2.14
C ARG A 123 -19.04 5.14 -1.15
N LEU A 124 -19.29 6.43 -0.88
CA LEU A 124 -18.39 7.25 -0.07
C LEU A 124 -19.17 8.03 0.99
N TRP A 125 -18.91 7.70 2.27
CA TRP A 125 -19.65 8.25 3.42
C TRP A 125 -18.72 9.11 4.29
N PRO A 126 -18.89 10.45 4.28
CA PRO A 126 -18.23 11.32 5.25
C PRO A 126 -18.53 10.89 6.68
N ALA A 127 -17.49 10.84 7.54
CA ALA A 127 -17.55 10.37 8.92
C ALA A 127 -18.17 8.97 9.12
N GLY A 128 -18.27 8.16 8.05
CA GLY A 128 -18.97 6.88 8.09
C GLY A 128 -20.50 6.98 8.15
N ASP A 129 -21.06 8.17 7.93
CA ASP A 129 -22.50 8.43 8.00
C ASP A 129 -23.14 8.33 6.60
N ARG A 130 -23.99 7.31 6.42
CA ARG A 130 -24.72 7.10 5.16
C ARG A 130 -25.60 8.28 4.78
N SER A 131 -26.17 9.01 5.73
CA SER A 131 -27.03 10.16 5.43
C SER A 131 -26.27 11.29 4.73
N GLN A 132 -24.93 11.29 4.85
CA GLN A 132 -24.05 12.27 4.23
C GLN A 132 -23.43 11.80 2.92
N GLN A 133 -23.85 10.63 2.38
CA GLN A 133 -23.28 10.01 1.18
C GLN A 133 -23.04 11.02 0.03
N LYS A 134 -21.87 10.92 -0.60
CA LYS A 134 -21.38 11.88 -1.61
C LYS A 134 -21.30 11.29 -3.02
N ASP A 135 -21.61 10.01 -3.16
CA ASP A 135 -21.54 9.26 -4.43
C ASP A 135 -22.88 9.23 -5.18
N LYS A 136 -22.88 8.57 -6.35
CA LYS A 136 -24.07 8.42 -7.22
C LYS A 136 -25.25 7.71 -6.55
N GLN A 137 -25.10 7.04 -5.42
CA GLN A 137 -26.24 6.47 -4.69
C GLN A 137 -27.29 7.54 -4.35
N VAL A 138 -26.89 8.80 -4.12
CA VAL A 138 -27.83 9.92 -3.92
C VAL A 138 -28.79 10.07 -5.10
N TYR A 139 -28.28 9.98 -6.33
CA TYR A 139 -29.10 10.05 -7.53
C TYR A 139 -30.00 8.80 -7.66
N ARG A 140 -29.46 7.62 -7.36
CA ARG A 140 -30.21 6.35 -7.41
C ARG A 140 -31.35 6.27 -6.38
N ASP A 141 -31.24 6.99 -5.27
CA ASP A 141 -32.24 7.02 -4.19
C ASP A 141 -33.36 8.05 -4.43
N LEU A 142 -33.26 8.90 -5.46
CA LEU A 142 -34.30 9.88 -5.78
C LEU A 142 -35.58 9.18 -6.22
N LYS A 143 -36.71 9.56 -5.60
CA LYS A 143 -38.05 9.13 -6.04
C LYS A 143 -38.45 9.78 -7.37
N GLU A 144 -38.09 11.05 -7.54
CA GLU A 144 -38.33 11.84 -8.74
C GLU A 144 -37.08 12.69 -9.05
N VAL A 145 -36.75 12.82 -10.33
CA VAL A 145 -35.59 13.59 -10.79
C VAL A 145 -36.02 15.02 -11.12
N THR A 146 -35.88 15.93 -10.16
CA THR A 146 -36.16 17.37 -10.34
C THR A 146 -34.87 18.17 -10.57
N PRO A 147 -34.94 19.39 -11.15
CA PRO A 147 -33.78 20.27 -11.28
C PRO A 147 -33.08 20.53 -9.94
N GLU A 148 -33.82 20.71 -8.85
CA GLU A 148 -33.30 20.97 -7.51
C GLU A 148 -32.55 19.76 -6.96
N ALA A 149 -33.10 18.55 -7.14
CA ALA A 149 -32.46 17.31 -6.74
C ALA A 149 -31.16 17.07 -7.54
N MET A 150 -31.15 17.41 -8.83
CA MET A 150 -29.95 17.33 -9.65
C MET A 150 -28.87 18.34 -9.22
N GLN A 151 -29.24 19.53 -8.74
CA GLN A 151 -28.27 20.46 -8.16
C GLN A 151 -27.63 19.90 -6.88
N MET A 152 -28.39 19.17 -6.05
CA MET A 152 -27.81 18.48 -4.89
C MET A 152 -26.82 17.39 -5.31
N VAL A 153 -27.16 16.56 -6.29
CA VAL A 153 -26.26 15.53 -6.83
C VAL A 153 -24.98 16.18 -7.38
N LYS A 154 -25.11 17.25 -8.16
CA LYS A 154 -23.97 18.01 -8.69
C LYS A 154 -23.04 18.52 -7.58
N ARG A 155 -23.59 19.15 -6.53
CA ARG A 155 -22.80 19.62 -5.38
C ARG A 155 -22.04 18.49 -4.68
N ASN A 156 -22.63 17.30 -4.58
CA ASN A 156 -21.93 16.14 -4.02
C ASN A 156 -20.74 15.70 -4.89
N PHE A 157 -20.90 15.73 -6.22
CA PHE A 157 -19.81 15.42 -7.16
C PHE A 157 -18.70 16.48 -7.13
N GLU A 158 -19.06 17.76 -7.05
CA GLU A 158 -18.11 18.87 -6.88
C GLU A 158 -17.30 18.69 -5.58
N TRP A 159 -17.97 18.36 -4.48
CA TRP A 159 -17.33 18.11 -3.18
C TRP A 159 -16.26 17.01 -3.24
N VAL A 160 -16.55 15.92 -3.97
CA VAL A 160 -15.60 14.81 -4.20
C VAL A 160 -14.46 15.25 -5.12
N SER A 161 -14.77 15.95 -6.22
CA SER A 161 -13.79 16.46 -7.19
C SER A 161 -12.78 17.44 -6.58
N GLU A 162 -13.21 18.26 -5.62
CA GLU A 162 -12.31 19.14 -4.87
C GLU A 162 -11.35 18.35 -3.99
N ARG A 163 -11.87 17.35 -3.26
CA ARG A 163 -11.11 16.57 -2.28
C ARG A 163 -10.24 15.50 -2.91
N VAL A 164 -10.58 14.98 -4.08
CA VAL A 164 -9.85 13.87 -4.69
C VAL A 164 -8.37 14.20 -4.90
N LYS A 165 -8.07 15.48 -5.13
CA LYS A 165 -6.70 16.00 -5.30
C LYS A 165 -5.87 15.92 -4.01
N LEU A 166 -6.53 16.07 -2.85
CA LEU A 166 -5.88 16.03 -1.54
C LEU A 166 -5.37 14.62 -1.20
N LEU A 167 -5.89 13.56 -1.83
CA LEU A 167 -5.38 12.19 -1.65
C LEU A 167 -3.96 12.02 -2.20
N LEU A 168 -3.48 12.95 -3.03
CA LEU A 168 -2.12 12.97 -3.55
C LEU A 168 -1.15 13.78 -2.67
N GLU A 169 -1.66 14.53 -1.70
CA GLU A 169 -0.85 15.37 -0.83
C GLU A 169 -0.25 14.53 0.32
N PRO A 170 1.08 14.60 0.56
CA PRO A 170 1.69 13.91 1.69
C PRO A 170 1.22 14.54 3.01
N GLN A 171 0.75 13.73 3.95
CA GLN A 171 0.22 14.20 5.24
C GLN A 171 1.34 14.49 6.27
N ALA A 172 2.41 13.69 6.28
CA ALA A 172 3.57 13.88 7.15
C ALA A 172 4.83 13.31 6.48
N SER A 173 5.74 14.17 6.04
CA SER A 173 6.99 13.74 5.41
C SER A 173 7.99 13.29 6.48
N GLY A 174 8.11 11.97 6.64
CA GLY A 174 9.21 11.37 7.38
C GLY A 174 10.52 11.41 6.58
N ARG A 175 11.65 11.13 7.25
CA ARG A 175 12.93 10.91 6.58
C ARG A 175 13.72 9.76 7.17
N VAL A 176 14.61 9.21 6.36
CA VAL A 176 15.65 8.28 6.80
C VAL A 176 16.99 9.01 6.89
N VAL A 177 17.71 8.78 7.97
CA VAL A 177 19.11 9.22 8.11
C VAL A 177 19.97 7.99 8.30
N VAL A 178 20.81 7.70 7.30
CA VAL A 178 21.78 6.61 7.36
C VAL A 178 23.08 7.16 7.93
N LEU A 179 23.49 6.62 9.07
CA LEU A 179 24.74 6.96 9.74
C LEU A 179 25.74 5.83 9.48
N MET A 180 26.85 6.12 8.79
CA MET A 180 27.90 5.16 8.53
C MET A 180 29.16 5.42 9.35
N GLY A 181 29.72 4.37 9.94
CA GLY A 181 30.95 4.42 10.74
C GLY A 181 32.22 4.71 9.92
N SER A 182 32.17 4.43 8.62
CA SER A 182 33.28 4.51 7.67
C SER A 182 32.77 4.79 6.27
N THR A 183 33.51 5.56 5.49
CA THR A 183 33.21 5.79 4.06
C THR A 183 33.39 4.53 3.20
N SER A 184 34.08 3.51 3.70
CA SER A 184 34.16 2.18 3.05
C SER A 184 32.78 1.54 2.86
N ASP A 185 31.81 1.89 3.70
CA ASP A 185 30.47 1.29 3.70
C ASP A 185 29.48 2.07 2.81
N MET A 186 29.97 3.07 2.05
CA MET A 186 29.16 3.95 1.20
C MET A 186 28.28 3.17 0.21
N ALA A 187 28.83 2.15 -0.46
CA ALA A 187 28.08 1.34 -1.42
C ALA A 187 26.89 0.60 -0.77
N HIS A 188 27.01 0.18 0.49
CA HIS A 188 25.91 -0.42 1.25
C HIS A 188 24.85 0.65 1.59
N CYS A 189 25.28 1.84 2.01
CA CYS A 189 24.41 2.96 2.35
C CYS A 189 23.62 3.49 1.15
N GLU A 190 24.22 3.54 -0.04
CA GLU A 190 23.56 3.96 -1.27
C GLU A 190 22.44 2.98 -1.70
N LYS A 191 22.56 1.68 -1.38
CA LYS A 191 21.46 0.73 -1.57
C LYS A 191 20.26 1.08 -0.70
N ILE A 192 20.49 1.41 0.57
CA ILE A 192 19.43 1.85 1.51
C ILE A 192 18.76 3.13 0.97
N LYS A 193 19.56 4.12 0.56
CA LYS A 193 19.06 5.38 0.00
C LYS A 193 18.21 5.17 -1.26
N LYS A 194 18.71 4.35 -2.20
CA LYS A 194 17.98 4.00 -3.43
C LYS A 194 16.65 3.30 -3.12
N ALA A 195 16.64 2.39 -2.15
CA ALA A 195 15.44 1.70 -1.72
C ALA A 195 14.45 2.64 -1.00
N CYS A 196 14.91 3.62 -0.21
CA CYS A 196 14.03 4.64 0.36
C CYS A 196 13.32 5.47 -0.72
N ALA A 197 14.02 5.78 -1.81
CA ALA A 197 13.47 6.56 -2.92
C ALA A 197 12.30 5.86 -3.64
N SER A 198 12.30 4.52 -3.74
CA SER A 198 11.16 3.80 -4.34
C SER A 198 9.87 4.00 -3.53
N TYR A 199 9.99 4.10 -2.21
CA TYR A 199 8.89 4.43 -1.30
C TYR A 199 8.60 5.94 -1.21
N GLY A 200 9.38 6.80 -1.89
CA GLY A 200 9.21 8.26 -1.84
C GLY A 200 9.71 8.91 -0.54
N ILE A 201 10.58 8.23 0.21
CA ILE A 201 11.08 8.71 1.50
C ILE A 201 12.43 9.44 1.30
N PRO A 202 12.55 10.71 1.69
CA PRO A 202 13.82 11.42 1.70
C PRO A 202 14.86 10.67 2.56
N CYS A 203 16.06 10.46 2.00
CA CYS A 203 17.13 9.74 2.68
C CYS A 203 18.46 10.50 2.62
N THR A 204 19.03 10.80 3.79
CA THR A 204 20.31 11.49 3.93
C THR A 204 21.38 10.54 4.44
N LEU A 205 22.58 10.61 3.87
CA LEU A 205 23.75 9.84 4.30
C LEU A 205 24.69 10.72 5.11
N ARG A 206 25.19 10.23 6.24
CA ARG A 206 26.16 10.93 7.09
C ARG A 206 27.25 9.97 7.56
N VAL A 207 28.44 10.51 7.78
CA VAL A 207 29.58 9.77 8.32
C VAL A 207 29.81 10.19 9.77
N THR A 208 29.78 9.23 10.70
CA THR A 208 30.08 9.47 12.11
C THR A 208 30.41 8.15 12.80
N SER A 209 31.28 8.17 13.81
CA SER A 209 31.75 6.95 14.48
C SER A 209 31.60 7.07 15.99
N ALA A 210 30.77 6.22 16.58
CA ALA A 210 30.60 6.16 18.03
C ALA A 210 31.89 5.80 18.80
N HIS A 211 32.87 5.17 18.14
CA HIS A 211 34.15 4.84 18.77
C HIS A 211 35.20 5.95 18.64
N LYS A 212 35.19 6.70 17.53
CA LYS A 212 36.24 7.67 17.19
C LYS A 212 35.80 9.14 17.33
N GLY A 213 34.50 9.39 17.47
CA GLY A 213 33.92 10.71 17.64
C GLY A 213 32.47 10.63 18.16
N PRO A 214 32.26 10.05 19.36
CA PRO A 214 30.93 9.89 19.94
C PRO A 214 30.21 11.22 20.18
N ASP A 215 30.94 12.27 20.54
CA ASP A 215 30.46 13.65 20.70
C ASP A 215 29.85 14.18 19.39
N GLU A 216 30.53 13.97 18.26
CA GLU A 216 30.01 14.34 16.94
C GLU A 216 28.79 13.50 16.55
N THR A 217 28.76 12.20 16.88
CA THR A 217 27.57 11.36 16.67
C THR A 217 26.36 11.94 17.39
N LEU A 218 26.51 12.31 18.67
CA LEU A 218 25.43 12.90 19.46
C LEU A 218 25.01 14.29 18.92
N ARG A 219 25.97 15.10 18.45
CA ARG A 219 25.68 16.40 17.84
C ARG A 219 24.90 16.27 16.53
N ILE A 220 25.28 15.33 15.66
CA ILE A 220 24.56 15.05 14.41
C ILE A 220 23.14 14.57 14.70
N LYS A 221 22.98 13.62 15.63
CA LYS A 221 21.68 13.15 16.10
C LYS A 221 20.79 14.31 16.57
N ALA A 222 21.32 15.18 17.44
CA ALA A 222 20.57 16.32 17.97
C ALA A 222 20.08 17.27 16.87
N GLY A 223 20.87 17.47 15.81
CA GLY A 223 20.45 18.27 14.66
C GLY A 223 19.20 17.71 13.95
N TYR A 224 19.09 16.39 13.84
CA TYR A 224 17.92 15.73 13.23
C TYR A 224 16.74 15.57 14.19
N GLU A 225 16.96 15.60 15.50
CA GLU A 225 15.88 15.64 16.50
C GLU A 225 15.27 17.03 16.63
N GLY A 226 16.08 18.09 16.45
CA GLY A 226 15.69 19.47 16.76
C GLY A 226 14.87 20.20 15.70
N ASP A 227 14.69 19.66 14.50
CA ASP A 227 13.98 20.36 13.40
C ASP A 227 12.52 19.93 13.21
N GLY A 228 12.01 19.04 14.07
CA GLY A 228 10.61 18.60 14.07
C GLY A 228 10.22 17.59 12.98
N VAL A 229 11.16 17.13 12.16
CA VAL A 229 10.86 16.15 11.09
C VAL A 229 10.92 14.71 11.65
N PRO A 230 9.83 13.91 11.55
CA PRO A 230 9.85 12.50 11.95
C PRO A 230 10.98 11.73 11.26
N THR A 231 11.86 11.11 12.04
CA THR A 231 13.10 10.53 11.53
C THR A 231 13.27 9.08 11.98
N VAL A 232 13.65 8.21 11.05
CA VAL A 232 14.17 6.87 11.36
C VAL A 232 15.67 6.87 11.09
N PHE A 233 16.46 6.45 12.08
CA PHE A 233 17.91 6.30 11.90
C PHE A 233 18.25 4.88 11.46
N VAL A 234 19.16 4.77 10.49
CA VAL A 234 19.75 3.49 10.10
C VAL A 234 21.25 3.55 10.37
N ALA A 235 21.72 2.70 11.29
CA ALA A 235 23.13 2.60 11.65
C ALA A 235 23.81 1.53 10.81
N VAL A 236 24.84 1.94 10.05
CA VAL A 236 25.67 1.06 9.21
C VAL A 236 27.09 1.08 9.78
N ALA A 237 27.43 0.01 10.50
CA ALA A 237 28.77 -0.18 11.04
C ALA A 237 29.17 -1.65 10.92
N GLY A 238 30.29 -1.93 10.26
CA GLY A 238 30.90 -3.26 10.26
C GLY A 238 31.60 -3.58 11.58
N ARG A 239 32.06 -4.83 11.73
CA ARG A 239 32.75 -5.32 12.95
C ARG A 239 31.84 -5.20 14.18
N SER A 240 32.39 -4.76 15.31
CA SER A 240 31.63 -4.45 16.52
C SER A 240 30.82 -3.16 16.33
N ASN A 241 29.52 -3.29 16.05
CA ASN A 241 28.60 -2.15 15.87
C ASN A 241 28.31 -1.45 17.22
N GLY A 242 29.09 -0.41 17.54
CA GLY A 242 28.78 0.50 18.64
C GLY A 242 27.88 1.69 18.23
N LEU A 243 27.75 1.96 16.92
CA LEU A 243 27.02 3.12 16.42
C LEU A 243 25.51 3.01 16.67
N GLY A 244 24.92 1.87 16.33
CA GLY A 244 23.51 1.60 16.59
C GLY A 244 23.12 1.66 18.05
N PRO A 245 23.82 0.95 18.95
CA PRO A 245 23.53 0.98 20.38
C PRO A 245 23.67 2.38 20.99
N VAL A 246 24.73 3.13 20.65
CA VAL A 246 24.91 4.51 21.14
C VAL A 246 23.78 5.41 20.66
N MET A 247 23.38 5.31 19.39
CA MET A 247 22.21 6.03 18.89
C MET A 247 20.95 5.64 19.67
N SER A 248 20.67 4.34 19.79
CA SER A 248 19.44 3.82 20.43
C SER A 248 19.31 4.18 21.90
N GLY A 249 20.41 4.32 22.63
CA GLY A 249 20.38 4.74 24.03
C GLY A 249 20.17 6.25 24.20
N ASN A 250 20.29 7.05 23.14
CA ASN A 250 20.32 8.51 23.20
C ASN A 250 19.27 9.20 22.31
N THR A 251 18.37 8.46 21.65
CA THR A 251 17.23 9.02 20.92
C THR A 251 15.94 8.30 21.28
N ALA A 252 14.82 9.03 21.24
CA ALA A 252 13.48 8.46 21.28
C ALA A 252 13.01 7.96 19.89
N TYR A 253 13.72 8.32 18.82
CA TYR A 253 13.40 7.90 17.47
C TYR A 253 13.85 6.46 17.18
N PRO A 254 13.19 5.74 16.26
CA PRO A 254 13.59 4.38 15.91
C PRO A 254 15.01 4.32 15.33
N VAL A 255 15.78 3.32 15.79
CA VAL A 255 17.12 3.01 15.29
C VAL A 255 17.15 1.59 14.74
N ILE A 256 17.54 1.46 13.47
CA ILE A 256 17.67 0.18 12.77
C ILE A 256 19.16 -0.08 12.53
N ASN A 257 19.67 -1.20 13.04
CA ASN A 257 20.99 -1.70 12.67
C ASN A 257 20.89 -2.37 11.29
N CYS A 258 21.72 -1.93 10.35
CA CYS A 258 21.91 -2.56 9.05
C CYS A 258 23.41 -2.77 8.79
N PRO A 259 24.05 -3.74 9.47
CA PRO A 259 25.48 -3.95 9.38
C PRO A 259 25.88 -4.48 7.99
N PRO A 260 26.99 -4.01 7.38
CA PRO A 260 27.47 -4.47 6.07
C PRO A 260 28.21 -5.82 6.19
N LEU A 261 27.49 -6.87 6.58
CA LEU A 261 28.06 -8.20 6.83
C LEU A 261 28.60 -8.86 5.55
N THR A 262 29.72 -9.56 5.68
CA THR A 262 30.28 -10.44 4.65
C THR A 262 30.38 -11.88 5.17
N PRO A 263 30.51 -12.90 4.31
CA PRO A 263 30.64 -14.29 4.75
C PRO A 263 31.83 -14.57 5.67
N ASP A 264 32.91 -13.79 5.55
CA ASP A 264 34.15 -14.03 6.28
C ASP A 264 34.00 -13.88 7.80
N TRP A 265 33.30 -12.82 8.24
CA TRP A 265 33.19 -12.45 9.66
C TRP A 265 31.76 -12.10 10.11
N GLY A 266 30.80 -12.14 9.20
CA GLY A 266 29.44 -11.69 9.47
C GLY A 266 28.73 -12.47 10.57
N ALA A 267 29.06 -13.76 10.72
CA ALA A 267 28.51 -14.62 11.77
C ALA A 267 28.93 -14.19 13.18
N GLN A 268 30.12 -13.57 13.33
CA GLN A 268 30.60 -13.04 14.60
C GLN A 268 30.10 -11.61 14.79
N ASP A 269 30.20 -10.78 13.75
CA ASP A 269 29.88 -9.35 13.81
C ASP A 269 28.41 -9.08 14.12
N VAL A 270 27.48 -9.88 13.61
CA VAL A 270 26.02 -9.67 13.77
C VAL A 270 25.58 -9.60 15.24
N TRP A 271 26.24 -10.33 16.13
CA TRP A 271 25.90 -10.36 17.55
C TRP A 271 26.03 -9.00 18.23
N SER A 272 26.93 -8.15 17.73
CA SER A 272 27.08 -6.76 18.19
C SER A 272 25.88 -5.86 17.87
N SER A 273 24.99 -6.28 16.97
CA SER A 273 23.73 -5.59 16.66
C SER A 273 22.51 -6.22 17.35
N LEU A 274 22.61 -7.50 17.75
CA LEU A 274 21.50 -8.27 18.33
C LEU A 274 21.46 -8.28 19.86
N ARG A 275 22.61 -8.44 20.52
CA ARG A 275 22.67 -8.58 21.98
C ARG A 275 23.01 -7.26 22.65
N MET A 276 21.97 -6.58 23.16
CA MET A 276 22.06 -5.27 23.79
C MET A 276 21.96 -5.32 25.32
N PRO A 277 22.53 -4.35 26.05
CA PRO A 277 22.13 -4.08 27.43
C PRO A 277 20.65 -3.68 27.51
N SER A 278 20.07 -3.80 28.70
CA SER A 278 18.66 -3.45 28.95
C SER A 278 18.39 -1.96 28.69
N GLY A 279 17.19 -1.64 28.20
CA GLY A 279 16.75 -0.26 27.94
C GLY A 279 17.03 0.23 26.51
N LEU A 280 17.59 -0.60 25.63
CA LEU A 280 17.81 -0.29 24.22
C LEU A 280 16.77 -0.99 23.34
N GLY A 281 16.18 -0.23 22.42
CA GLY A 281 15.12 -0.68 21.50
C GLY A 281 15.57 -0.86 20.05
N CYS A 282 16.87 -0.82 19.75
CA CYS A 282 17.34 -0.96 18.36
C CYS A 282 16.96 -2.31 17.76
N SER A 283 16.38 -2.27 16.56
CA SER A 283 16.12 -3.45 15.76
C SER A 283 17.32 -3.76 14.87
N THR A 284 17.37 -4.96 14.27
CA THR A 284 18.40 -5.34 13.29
C THR A 284 17.73 -5.89 12.04
N VAL A 285 18.11 -5.33 10.88
CA VAL A 285 17.67 -5.76 9.56
C VAL A 285 18.91 -5.91 8.67
N LEU A 286 19.16 -7.11 8.15
CA LEU A 286 20.43 -7.41 7.46
C LEU A 286 20.48 -6.94 6.01
N SER A 287 19.35 -6.95 5.30
CA SER A 287 19.30 -6.48 3.91
C SER A 287 19.15 -4.95 3.87
N PRO A 288 19.95 -4.24 3.05
CA PRO A 288 19.83 -2.79 2.92
C PRO A 288 18.47 -2.38 2.32
N GLU A 289 17.94 -3.14 1.36
CA GLU A 289 16.60 -2.91 0.80
C GLU A 289 15.51 -3.16 1.85
N ALA A 290 15.66 -4.22 2.65
CA ALA A 290 14.72 -4.52 3.73
C ALA A 290 14.78 -3.48 4.86
N ALA A 291 15.94 -2.88 5.15
CA ALA A 291 16.06 -1.80 6.14
C ALA A 291 15.27 -0.57 5.70
N ALA A 292 15.37 -0.20 4.42
CA ALA A 292 14.54 0.86 3.83
C ALA A 292 13.05 0.48 3.82
N GLN A 293 12.70 -0.77 3.52
CA GLN A 293 11.33 -1.26 3.58
C GLN A 293 10.76 -1.23 5.00
N PHE A 294 11.55 -1.57 6.02
CA PHE A 294 11.15 -1.52 7.42
C PHE A 294 10.94 -0.07 7.88
N ALA A 295 11.83 0.85 7.48
CA ALA A 295 11.61 2.29 7.69
C ALA A 295 10.33 2.77 6.98
N ALA A 296 10.06 2.31 5.76
CA ALA A 296 8.82 2.61 5.06
C ALA A 296 7.59 2.05 5.79
N GLN A 297 7.66 0.85 6.36
CA GLN A 297 6.57 0.27 7.15
C GLN A 297 6.26 1.10 8.41
N ILE A 298 7.29 1.65 9.06
CA ILE A 298 7.14 2.58 10.19
C ILE A 298 6.39 3.84 9.72
N PHE A 299 6.85 4.48 8.64
CA PHE A 299 6.19 5.69 8.12
C PHE A 299 4.79 5.43 7.55
N GLY A 300 4.54 4.24 6.99
CA GLY A 300 3.24 3.83 6.48
C GLY A 300 2.13 3.76 7.55
N LEU A 301 2.47 3.86 8.84
CA LEU A 301 1.49 4.02 9.91
C LEU A 301 0.81 5.40 9.87
N SER A 302 1.55 6.45 9.46
CA SER A 302 1.10 7.84 9.45
C SER A 302 1.04 8.48 8.07
N ASP A 303 1.72 7.93 7.07
CA ASP A 303 1.74 8.41 5.68
C ASP A 303 1.04 7.39 4.77
N HIS A 304 -0.14 7.76 4.25
CA HIS A 304 -0.92 6.87 3.40
C HIS A 304 -0.24 6.61 2.04
N LEU A 305 0.56 7.54 1.50
CA LEU A 305 1.24 7.35 0.22
C LEU A 305 2.33 6.28 0.34
N VAL A 306 3.12 6.32 1.43
CA VAL A 306 4.11 5.29 1.73
C VAL A 306 3.43 3.93 1.93
N TRP A 307 2.33 3.90 2.70
CA TRP A 307 1.53 2.69 2.90
C TRP A 307 1.01 2.11 1.58
N CYS A 308 0.47 2.95 0.69
CA CYS A 308 -0.05 2.53 -0.61
C CYS A 308 1.04 1.90 -1.49
N LYS A 309 2.26 2.46 -1.49
CA LYS A 309 3.40 1.87 -2.20
C LYS A 309 3.80 0.50 -1.65
N LEU A 310 3.81 0.33 -0.32
CA LEU A 310 4.04 -0.97 0.30
C LEU A 310 2.95 -1.98 -0.11
N ARG A 311 1.68 -1.57 -0.05
CA ARG A 311 0.55 -2.43 -0.39
C ARG A 311 0.55 -2.88 -1.85
N ALA A 312 0.89 -1.97 -2.75
CA ALA A 312 1.06 -2.26 -4.18
C ALA A 312 2.28 -3.16 -4.44
N SER A 313 3.40 -2.94 -3.74
CA SER A 313 4.58 -3.79 -3.84
C SER A 313 4.27 -5.24 -3.44
N MET A 314 3.52 -5.45 -2.34
CA MET A 314 3.09 -6.79 -1.93
C MET A 314 2.21 -7.49 -2.98
N LEU A 315 1.33 -6.74 -3.65
CA LEU A 315 0.55 -7.27 -4.77
C LEU A 315 1.47 -7.68 -5.92
N ASN A 316 2.33 -6.77 -6.37
CA ASN A 316 3.18 -6.98 -7.54
C ASN A 316 4.14 -8.14 -7.36
N THR A 317 4.73 -8.31 -6.17
CA THR A 317 5.57 -9.48 -5.85
C THR A 317 4.77 -10.78 -5.98
N TRP A 318 3.55 -10.82 -5.46
CA TRP A 318 2.70 -12.00 -5.58
C TRP A 318 2.28 -12.28 -7.03
N VAL A 319 1.96 -11.23 -7.81
CA VAL A 319 1.65 -11.36 -9.25
C VAL A 319 2.86 -11.92 -10.00
N SER A 320 4.07 -11.42 -9.72
CA SER A 320 5.31 -11.95 -10.33
C SER A 320 5.51 -13.44 -10.03
N LEU A 321 5.22 -13.89 -8.81
CA LEU A 321 5.28 -15.32 -8.46
C LEU A 321 4.27 -16.15 -9.26
N LYS A 322 3.02 -15.68 -9.37
CA LYS A 322 1.96 -16.37 -10.14
C LYS A 322 2.31 -16.49 -11.62
N LEU A 323 2.84 -15.42 -12.22
CA LEU A 323 3.25 -15.42 -13.62
C LEU A 323 4.47 -16.31 -13.86
N ALA A 324 5.43 -16.33 -12.92
CA ALA A 324 6.60 -17.20 -13.01
C ALA A 324 6.19 -18.69 -12.96
N ASP A 325 5.31 -19.06 -12.02
CA ASP A 325 4.78 -20.42 -11.91
C ASP A 325 4.00 -20.84 -13.16
N LYS A 326 3.08 -19.99 -13.65
CA LYS A 326 2.35 -20.23 -14.90
C LYS A 326 3.29 -20.47 -16.09
N LYS A 327 4.38 -19.71 -16.18
CA LYS A 327 5.39 -19.89 -17.23
C LYS A 327 6.08 -21.24 -17.14
N LEU A 328 6.43 -21.70 -15.93
CA LEU A 328 7.07 -23.00 -15.71
C LEU A 328 6.14 -24.17 -16.03
N GLN A 329 4.85 -24.07 -15.68
CA GLN A 329 3.85 -25.09 -16.00
C GLN A 329 3.68 -25.25 -17.51
N ALA A 330 3.69 -24.16 -18.27
CA ALA A 330 3.61 -24.20 -19.74
C ALA A 330 4.81 -24.88 -20.42
N CYS A 331 5.98 -24.90 -19.78
CA CYS A 331 7.17 -25.60 -20.29
C CYS A 331 7.24 -27.09 -19.89
N SER A 332 6.36 -27.52 -19.00
CA SER A 332 6.32 -28.90 -18.47
C SER A 332 5.30 -29.79 -19.19
N LEU A 333 4.62 -29.23 -20.21
CA LEU A 333 3.66 -29.88 -21.11
C LEU A 333 4.27 -29.98 -22.51
#